data_AF-A0A109Q6L2-F1
#
_entry.id   AF-A0A109Q6L2-F1
#
_cell.length_a   1.000
_cell.length_b   1.000
_cell.length_c   1.000
_cell.angle_alpha   90.00
_cell.angle_beta   90.00
_cell.angle_gamma   90.00
#
_symmetry.space_group_name_H-M   'P 1'
#
loop_
_entity.id
_entity.type
_entity.pdbx_description
1 polymer ?
#
loop_
_entity_poly.entity_id
_entity_poly.type
_entity_poly.pdbx_seq_one_letter_code
_entity_poly.pdbx_strand_id
1 'polypeptide(L)'
;MADPETPSTVQGPVIISSSSAERAPIIYFDGASCFGHHNGAIQIELAANLLMPVGAAVRVDVVQTAHLRCSVAAALALREALDKALAMYKQGQQQPNEEIPAVKN
;
A
#
# COMPACT_ATOMS: atom_id res chain seq x y z
N MET A 1 -40.77 18.81 20.93
CA MET A 1 -40.35 18.09 19.71
C MET A 1 -38.92 17.67 19.96
N ALA A 2 -38.69 16.39 20.27
CA ALA A 2 -37.35 15.89 20.57
C ALA A 2 -36.62 15.62 19.24
N ASP A 3 -35.39 16.12 19.12
CA ASP A 3 -34.48 15.79 18.02
C ASP A 3 -34.14 14.29 18.06
N PRO A 4 -34.14 13.57 16.93
CA PRO A 4 -33.73 12.18 16.91
C PRO A 4 -32.21 12.09 17.07
N GLU A 5 -31.79 11.35 18.11
CA GLU A 5 -30.38 11.10 18.41
C GLU A 5 -29.67 10.50 17.20
N THR A 6 -28.63 11.19 16.72
CA THR A 6 -27.73 10.68 15.70
C THR A 6 -26.84 9.62 16.35
N PRO A 7 -26.85 8.34 15.93
CA PRO A 7 -25.98 7.35 16.53
C PRO A 7 -24.52 7.72 16.25
N SER A 8 -23.82 8.10 17.33
CA SER A 8 -22.38 8.34 17.33
C SER A 8 -21.66 7.01 17.17
N THR A 9 -21.34 6.61 15.95
CA THR A 9 -20.51 5.44 15.69
C THR A 9 -19.05 5.77 15.99
N VAL A 10 -18.72 5.89 17.28
CA VAL A 10 -17.32 5.81 17.74
C VAL A 10 -16.90 4.35 17.56
N GLN A 11 -16.51 4.01 16.33
CA GLN A 11 -15.84 2.74 16.06
C GLN A 11 -14.54 2.76 16.87
N GLY A 12 -14.47 1.88 17.87
CA GLY A 12 -13.24 1.67 18.64
C GLY A 12 -12.07 1.25 17.75
N PRO A 13 -10.85 1.14 18.30
CA PRO A 13 -9.67 0.76 17.54
C PRO A 13 -9.94 -0.51 16.73
N VAL A 14 -9.63 -0.49 15.42
CA VAL A 14 -9.71 -1.69 14.59
C VAL A 14 -8.68 -2.69 15.10
N ILE A 15 -9.15 -3.74 15.79
CA ILE A 15 -8.28 -4.80 16.28
C ILE A 15 -7.99 -5.74 15.12
N ILE A 16 -6.77 -5.71 14.59
CA ILE A 16 -6.29 -6.71 13.64
C ILE A 16 -6.00 -7.99 14.42
N SER A 17 -6.69 -9.08 14.08
CA SER A 17 -6.46 -10.38 14.71
C SER A 17 -5.02 -10.84 14.47
N SER A 18 -4.26 -11.04 15.55
CA SER A 18 -2.87 -11.53 15.51
C SER A 18 -2.74 -12.85 14.76
N SER A 19 -3.74 -13.74 14.91
CA SER A 19 -3.82 -15.03 14.22
C SER A 19 -3.89 -14.94 12.68
N SER A 20 -4.26 -13.78 12.13
CA SER A 20 -4.36 -13.56 10.69
C SER A 20 -3.18 -12.73 10.16
N ALA A 21 -2.72 -11.76 10.95
CA ALA A 21 -1.66 -10.83 10.55
C ALA A 21 -0.35 -11.54 10.17
N GLU A 22 0.06 -12.55 10.95
CA GLU A 22 1.31 -13.29 10.71
C GLU A 22 1.26 -14.17 9.45
N ARG A 23 0.06 -14.50 8.95
CA ARG A 23 -0.14 -15.33 7.76
C ARG A 23 -0.50 -14.52 6.52
N ALA A 24 -0.62 -13.21 6.65
CA ALA A 24 -0.91 -12.34 5.53
C ALA A 24 0.27 -12.38 4.53
N PRO A 25 0.01 -12.60 3.22
CA PRO A 25 1.08 -12.64 2.24
C PRO A 25 1.69 -11.24 2.07
N ILE A 26 3.00 -11.21 1.85
CA ILE A 26 3.70 -10.01 1.36
C ILE A 26 3.63 -10.04 -0.16
N ILE A 27 3.07 -8.99 -0.75
CA ILE A 27 3.00 -8.82 -2.21
C ILE A 27 3.99 -7.73 -2.60
N TYR A 28 5.06 -8.14 -3.29
CA TYR A 28 5.95 -7.20 -3.97
C TYR A 28 5.43 -6.93 -5.39
N PHE A 29 5.51 -5.67 -5.82
CA PHE A 29 5.20 -5.25 -7.17
C PHE A 29 5.95 -3.95 -7.49
N ASP A 30 6.34 -3.79 -8.74
CA ASP A 30 6.94 -2.55 -9.25
C ASP A 30 5.87 -1.61 -9.82
N GLY A 31 4.73 -2.16 -10.24
CA GLY A 31 3.62 -1.38 -10.76
C GLY A 31 2.33 -2.18 -10.97
N ALA A 32 1.33 -1.50 -11.52
CA ALA A 32 0.09 -2.11 -11.99
C ALA A 32 0.14 -2.25 -13.51
N SER A 33 -0.06 -3.46 -14.02
CA SER A 33 -0.04 -3.78 -15.45
C SER A 33 -1.40 -3.59 -16.12
N CYS A 34 -2.49 -3.78 -15.37
CA CYS A 34 -3.86 -3.63 -15.86
C CYS A 34 -4.79 -3.20 -14.71
N PHE A 35 -5.84 -2.45 -15.01
CA PHE A 35 -6.87 -2.06 -14.05
C PHE A 35 -8.24 -1.89 -14.70
N GLY A 36 -9.30 -2.11 -13.93
CA GLY A 36 -10.68 -1.93 -14.38
C GLY A 36 -11.69 -2.23 -13.29
N HIS A 37 -12.96 -2.34 -13.68
CA HIS A 37 -14.01 -2.78 -12.78
C HIS A 37 -14.92 -3.81 -13.46
N HIS A 38 -15.39 -4.78 -12.69
CA HIS A 38 -16.33 -5.80 -13.16
C HIS A 38 -17.32 -6.12 -12.05
N ASN A 39 -18.62 -6.09 -12.36
CA ASN A 39 -19.70 -6.40 -11.42
C ASN A 39 -19.60 -5.66 -10.08
N GLY A 40 -19.30 -4.36 -10.11
CA GLY A 40 -19.18 -3.50 -8.92
C GLY A 40 -17.89 -3.69 -8.09
N ALA A 41 -16.98 -4.57 -8.51
CA ALA A 41 -15.67 -4.73 -7.91
C ALA A 41 -14.59 -4.06 -8.75
N ILE A 42 -13.60 -3.47 -8.09
CA ILE A 42 -12.35 -3.00 -8.70
C ILE A 42 -11.42 -4.19 -8.86
N GLN A 43 -10.73 -4.26 -10.00
CA GLN A 43 -9.67 -5.23 -10.26
C GLN A 43 -8.42 -4.51 -10.73
N ILE A 44 -7.27 -4.87 -10.15
CA ILE A 44 -5.95 -4.37 -10.51
C ILE A 44 -5.01 -5.57 -10.62
N GLU A 45 -4.24 -5.63 -11.70
CA GLU A 45 -3.20 -6.63 -11.90
C GLU A 45 -1.85 -6.02 -11.55
N LEU A 46 -1.23 -6.54 -10.49
CA LEU A 46 0.07 -6.10 -10.01
C LEU A 46 1.16 -6.87 -10.72
N ALA A 47 2.27 -6.20 -11.04
CA ALA A 47 3.37 -6.78 -11.78
C ALA A 47 4.73 -6.35 -11.23
N ALA A 48 5.73 -7.21 -11.45
CA ALA A 48 7.12 -6.95 -11.14
C ALA A 48 8.00 -7.20 -12.37
N ASN A 49 9.13 -6.51 -12.41
CA ASN A 49 10.18 -6.67 -13.40
C ASN A 49 11.09 -7.83 -12.97
N LEU A 50 11.21 -8.83 -13.84
CA LEU A 50 12.10 -9.96 -13.68
C LEU A 50 13.29 -9.79 -14.62
N LEU A 51 14.50 -9.78 -14.06
CA LEU A 51 15.73 -9.75 -14.84
C LEU A 51 16.07 -11.16 -15.30
N MET A 52 16.01 -11.37 -16.62
CA MET A 52 16.30 -12.65 -17.25
C MET A 52 17.64 -12.59 -17.99
N PRO A 53 18.59 -13.50 -17.70
CA PRO A 53 19.83 -13.55 -18.47
C PRO A 53 19.56 -14.06 -19.89
N VAL A 54 20.12 -13.38 -20.88
CA VAL A 54 20.06 -13.78 -22.29
C VAL A 54 21.47 -13.72 -22.87
N GLY A 55 22.20 -14.82 -22.76
CA GLY A 55 23.63 -14.87 -23.12
C GLY A 55 24.45 -13.94 -22.24
N ALA A 56 25.16 -12.98 -22.85
CA ALA A 56 25.92 -11.94 -22.14
C ALA A 56 25.09 -10.67 -21.82
N ALA A 57 23.81 -10.64 -22.16
CA ALA A 57 22.91 -9.51 -21.91
C ALA A 57 21.84 -9.86 -20.87
N VAL A 58 21.08 -8.84 -20.45
CA VAL A 58 19.90 -8.99 -19.58
C VAL A 58 18.67 -8.48 -20.32
N ARG A 59 17.59 -9.25 -20.26
CA ARG A 59 16.25 -8.83 -20.68
C ARG A 59 15.41 -8.59 -19.44
N VAL A 60 14.55 -7.58 -19.49
CA VAL A 60 13.54 -7.35 -18.45
C VAL A 60 12.21 -7.93 -18.93
N ASP A 61 11.67 -8.90 -18.19
CA ASP A 61 10.33 -9.43 -18.40
C ASP A 61 9.39 -8.83 -17.34
N VAL A 62 8.14 -8.55 -17.71
CA VAL A 62 7.10 -8.11 -16.76
C VAL A 62 6.25 -9.32 -16.39
N VAL A 63 6.23 -9.68 -15.12
CA VAL A 63 5.48 -10.83 -14.61
C VAL A 63 4.37 -10.38 -13.68
N GLN A 64 3.19 -10.98 -13.79
CA GLN A 64 2.09 -10.71 -12.86
C GLN A 64 2.38 -11.33 -11.51
N THR A 65 2.27 -10.53 -10.44
CA THR A 65 2.54 -10.97 -9.06
C THR A 65 1.27 -11.16 -8.25
N ALA A 66 0.19 -10.44 -8.57
CA ALA A 66 -1.10 -10.62 -7.91
C ALA A 66 -2.28 -10.03 -8.70
N HIS A 67 -3.47 -10.59 -8.48
CA HIS A 67 -4.74 -9.97 -8.88
C HIS A 67 -5.43 -9.39 -7.65
N LEU A 68 -5.39 -8.08 -7.49
CA LEU A 68 -6.07 -7.38 -6.41
C LEU A 68 -7.52 -7.12 -6.82
N ARG A 69 -8.47 -7.70 -6.08
CA ARG A 69 -9.91 -7.43 -6.23
C ARG A 69 -10.50 -6.90 -4.93
N CYS A 70 -11.26 -5.83 -5.02
CA CYS A 70 -11.90 -5.23 -3.85
C CYS A 70 -13.16 -4.44 -4.22
N SER A 71 -13.94 -4.03 -3.21
CA SER A 71 -15.06 -3.12 -3.42
C SER A 71 -14.57 -1.71 -3.74
N VAL A 72 -15.45 -0.87 -4.29
CA VAL A 72 -15.13 0.55 -4.57
C VAL A 72 -14.69 1.28 -3.30
N ALA A 73 -15.38 1.07 -2.16
CA ALA A 73 -15.03 1.70 -0.89
C ALA A 73 -13.63 1.28 -0.40
N ALA A 74 -13.29 -0.01 -0.51
CA ALA A 74 -11.96 -0.50 -0.15
C ALA A 74 -10.87 0.05 -1.07
N ALA A 75 -11.15 0.20 -2.37
CA ALA A 75 -10.21 0.83 -3.31
C ALA A 75 -9.94 2.30 -2.97
N LEU A 76 -10.97 3.06 -2.59
CA LEU A 76 -10.81 4.45 -2.15
C LEU A 76 -9.96 4.55 -0.88
N ALA A 77 -10.21 3.69 0.11
CA ALA A 77 -9.43 3.62 1.34
C ALA A 77 -7.96 3.24 1.06
N LEU A 78 -7.73 2.27 0.17
CA LEU A 78 -6.37 1.88 -0.23
C LEU A 78 -5.62 3.04 -0.91
N ARG A 79 -6.28 3.76 -1.83
CA ARG A 79 -5.69 4.94 -2.47
C ARG A 79 -5.25 5.98 -1.44
N GLU A 80 -6.13 6.32 -0.50
CA GLU A 80 -5.81 7.28 0.57
C GLU A 80 -4.65 6.80 1.46
N ALA A 81 -4.61 5.51 1.81
CA ALA A 81 -3.52 4.94 2.59
C ALA A 81 -2.17 5.02 1.85
N LEU A 82 -2.16 4.74 0.54
CA LEU A 82 -0.97 4.88 -0.30
C LEU A 82 -0.52 6.34 -0.38
N ASP A 83 -1.44 7.29 -0.59
CA ASP A 83 -1.12 8.73 -0.63
C ASP A 83 -0.47 9.20 0.69
N LYS A 84 -1.01 8.77 1.83
CA LYS A 84 -0.45 9.08 3.16
C LYS A 84 0.94 8.46 3.35
N ALA A 85 1.13 7.19 2.98
CA ALA A 85 2.43 6.53 3.07
C ALA A 85 3.49 7.23 2.20
N LEU A 86 3.12 7.66 0.99
CA LEU A 86 3.99 8.43 0.11
C LEU A 86 4.33 9.81 0.68
N ALA A 87 3.37 10.48 1.34
CA ALA A 87 3.62 11.75 2.03
C ALA A 87 4.64 11.57 3.18
N MET A 88 4.47 10.52 4.00
CA MET A 88 5.42 10.20 5.08
C MET A 88 6.81 9.87 4.54
N TYR A 89 6.91 9.09 3.46
CA TYR A 89 8.19 8.79 2.81
C TYR A 89 8.92 10.07 2.38
N LYS A 90 8.22 11.01 1.74
CA LYS A 90 8.79 12.31 1.33
C LYS A 90 9.29 13.13 2.50
N GLN A 91 8.56 13.15 3.63
CA GLN A 91 8.98 13.84 4.85
C GLN A 91 10.25 13.24 5.47
N GLY A 92 10.34 11.90 5.50
CA GLY A 92 11.54 11.20 6.00
C GLY A 92 12.79 11.47 5.16
N GLN A 93 12.65 11.72 3.87
CA GLN A 93 13.77 12.15 3.01
C GLN A 93 14.22 13.60 3.26
N GLN A 94 13.41 14.41 3.94
CA GLN A 94 13.67 15.84 4.17
C GLN A 94 14.21 16.14 5.58
N GLN A 95 14.31 15.14 6.47
CA GLN A 95 14.91 15.35 7.79
C GLN A 95 16.40 15.72 7.63
N PRO A 96 16.83 16.91 8.08
CA PRO A 96 18.23 17.31 8.05
C PRO A 96 19.06 16.36 8.91
N ASN A 97 20.26 16.03 8.44
CA ASN A 97 21.24 15.26 9.19
C ASN A 97 21.47 15.96 10.54
N GLU A 98 21.00 15.36 11.63
CA GLU A 98 21.19 15.89 12.97
C GLU A 98 22.70 15.85 13.27
N GLU A 99 23.37 17.01 13.19
CA GLU A 99 24.80 17.13 13.49
C GLU A 99 25.04 16.67 14.94
N ILE A 100 25.60 15.47 15.07
CA ILE A 100 26.01 14.90 16.35
C ILE A 100 26.97 15.92 17.01
N PRO A 101 26.63 16.51 18.17
CA PRO A 101 27.46 17.54 18.76
C PRO A 101 28.83 16.94 19.12
N ALA A 102 29.89 17.51 18.54
CA ALA A 102 31.25 17.10 18.81
C ALA A 102 31.56 17.24 20.30
N VAL A 103 31.77 16.09 20.97
CA VAL A 103 32.25 16.05 22.34
C VAL A 103 33.67 16.62 22.34
N LYS A 104 33.85 17.81 22.92
CA LYS A 104 35.17 18.42 23.12
C LYS A 104 35.89 17.68 24.24
N ASN A 105 37.03 17.08 23.90
CA ASN A 105 38.03 16.59 24.87
C ASN A 105 38.80 17.74 25.52
#